data_AF-A0A6L4A6B0-F1
#
_entry.id   AF-A0A6L4A6B0-F1
#
_cell.length_a   1.000
_cell.length_b   1.000
_cell.length_c   1.000
_cell.angle_alpha   90.00
_cell.angle_beta   90.00
_cell.angle_gamma   90.00
#
_symmetry.space_group_name_H-M   'P 1'
#
loop_
_entity.id
_entity.type
_entity.pdbx_description
1 polymer ?
#
loop_
_entity_poly.entity_id
_entity_poly.type
_entity_poly.pdbx_seq_one_letter_code
_entity_poly.pdbx_strand_id
1 'polypeptide(L)'
;MKIFCKCGYVISDNTDYLPYKARFIADEDYFELMSVLEGVVTKLANTIWSNSEVDRAELLRRAHTGLWRHLSSFYRLMYQCPACGRLYVDKLDRAANPEPFVPTEENPTKDLLKSILGDPRNHLHGYWKEHKNFGTGILIYQDKREEFDSWENLRSRFYRVYEELRRTKSVKIARLEKDDGKVTELIYYWRADSDAPHINNDPRQLY
;
A
#
# COMPACT_ATOMS: atom_id res chain seq x y z
N MET A 1 -5.80 7.80 -9.71
CA MET A 1 -6.59 9.05 -9.73
C MET A 1 -5.65 10.25 -9.65
N LYS A 2 -6.02 11.42 -10.19
CA LYS A 2 -5.22 12.66 -10.06
C LYS A 2 -6.12 13.80 -9.55
N ILE A 3 -5.66 14.54 -8.56
CA ILE A 3 -6.36 15.71 -8.00
C ILE A 3 -5.54 16.96 -8.33
N PHE A 4 -6.17 17.91 -9.01
CA PHE A 4 -5.55 19.18 -9.35
C PHE A 4 -5.76 20.18 -8.21
N CYS A 5 -4.70 20.45 -7.45
CA CYS A 5 -4.79 21.41 -6.35
C CYS A 5 -4.85 22.84 -6.88
N LYS A 6 -5.57 23.72 -6.18
CA LYS A 6 -5.64 25.15 -6.53
C LYS A 6 -4.29 25.87 -6.50
N CYS A 7 -3.28 25.32 -5.80
CA CYS A 7 -1.92 25.86 -5.85
C CYS A 7 -1.11 25.42 -7.09
N GLY A 8 -1.72 24.65 -8.00
CA GLY A 8 -1.06 24.11 -9.20
C GLY A 8 -0.40 22.74 -9.01
N TYR A 9 -0.25 22.25 -7.76
CA TYR A 9 0.30 20.92 -7.52
C TYR A 9 -0.68 19.81 -7.93
N VAL A 10 -0.19 18.77 -8.61
CA VAL A 10 -1.00 17.59 -8.96
C VAL A 10 -0.75 16.50 -7.92
N ILE A 11 -1.78 16.19 -7.12
CA ILE A 11 -1.73 15.08 -6.16
C ILE A 11 -2.06 13.80 -6.92
N SER A 12 -1.12 12.86 -6.96
CA SER A 12 -1.27 11.61 -7.69
C SER A 12 -1.62 10.49 -6.73
N ASP A 13 -2.70 9.76 -7.01
CA ASP A 13 -3.03 8.52 -6.32
C ASP A 13 -2.79 7.34 -7.27
N ASN A 14 -1.57 6.80 -7.22
CA ASN A 14 -1.08 5.74 -8.10
C ASN A 14 -0.62 4.49 -7.34
N THR A 15 -0.55 4.53 -6.01
CA THR A 15 -0.10 3.42 -5.17
C THR A 15 -0.66 3.55 -3.76
N ASP A 16 -0.59 2.47 -2.99
CA ASP A 16 -0.80 2.49 -1.55
C ASP A 16 0.39 3.10 -0.80
N TYR A 17 0.17 3.39 0.49
CA TYR A 17 1.18 3.93 1.41
C TYR A 17 1.72 5.31 1.03
N LEU A 18 0.89 6.13 0.39
CA LEU A 18 1.24 7.52 0.14
C LEU A 18 1.17 8.32 1.45
N PRO A 19 2.23 9.06 1.84
CA PRO A 19 2.29 9.77 3.14
C PRO A 19 1.32 10.95 3.24
N TYR A 20 0.69 11.30 2.13
CA TYR A 20 -0.30 12.36 2.02
C TYR A 20 -1.71 11.83 1.74
N LYS A 21 -1.94 10.52 1.85
CA LYS A 21 -3.24 9.87 1.64
C LYS A 21 -3.66 9.16 2.93
N ALA A 22 -4.93 9.34 3.31
CA ALA A 22 -5.53 8.70 4.47
C ALA A 22 -6.93 8.16 4.15
N ARG A 23 -7.45 7.35 5.07
CA ARG A 23 -8.84 6.93 5.11
C ARG A 23 -9.54 7.73 6.21
N PHE A 24 -10.58 8.47 5.85
CA PHE A 24 -11.45 9.18 6.76
C PHE A 24 -12.62 8.27 7.15
N ILE A 25 -12.82 8.03 8.44
CA ILE A 25 -13.98 7.33 8.98
C ILE A 25 -14.70 8.34 9.88
N ALA A 26 -16.00 8.54 9.68
CA ALA A 26 -16.78 9.41 10.56
C ALA A 26 -16.85 8.78 11.97
N ASP A 27 -16.99 9.59 13.01
CA ASP A 27 -17.06 9.09 14.39
C ASP A 27 -18.21 8.08 14.58
N GLU A 28 -19.37 8.38 13.98
CA GLU A 28 -20.55 7.50 13.98
C GLU A 28 -20.27 6.15 13.29
N ASP A 29 -19.51 6.16 12.20
CA ASP A 29 -19.11 4.98 11.44
C ASP A 29 -18.02 4.17 12.14
N TYR A 30 -17.20 4.81 12.97
CA TYR A 30 -16.07 4.17 13.64
C TYR A 30 -16.55 3.07 14.60
N PHE A 31 -17.54 3.36 15.44
CA PHE A 31 -18.06 2.37 16.38
C PHE A 31 -18.77 1.22 15.67
N GLU A 32 -19.49 1.51 14.59
CA GLU A 32 -20.12 0.47 13.76
C GLU A 32 -19.08 -0.44 13.13
N LEU A 33 -17.98 0.14 12.61
CA LEU A 33 -16.85 -0.65 12.12
C LEU A 33 -16.29 -1.56 13.22
N MET A 34 -16.06 -1.04 14.43
CA MET A 34 -15.53 -1.84 15.55
C MET A 34 -16.44 -3.02 15.91
N SER A 35 -17.76 -2.81 15.91
CA SER A 35 -18.77 -3.86 16.13
C SER A 35 -18.69 -4.95 15.05
N VAL A 36 -18.57 -4.56 13.77
CA VAL A 36 -18.40 -5.51 12.67
C VAL A 36 -17.12 -6.34 12.83
N LEU A 37 -16.00 -5.71 13.21
CA LEU A 37 -14.73 -6.39 13.46
C LEU A 37 -14.87 -7.43 14.59
N GLU A 38 -15.48 -7.04 15.70
CA GLU A 38 -15.74 -7.94 16.83
C GLU A 38 -16.57 -9.14 16.39
N GLY A 39 -17.66 -8.91 15.63
CA GLY A 39 -18.49 -9.97 15.10
C GLY A 39 -17.76 -10.96 14.18
N VAL A 40 -16.80 -10.48 13.37
CA VAL A 40 -15.94 -11.36 12.55
C VAL A 40 -15.03 -12.21 13.43
N VAL A 41 -14.38 -11.59 14.42
CA VAL A 41 -13.49 -12.29 15.36
C VAL A 41 -14.25 -13.35 16.16
N THR A 42 -15.42 -13.03 16.71
CA THR A 42 -16.24 -13.97 17.48
C THR A 42 -16.69 -15.17 16.62
N LYS A 43 -17.12 -14.93 15.37
CA LYS A 43 -17.49 -16.00 14.45
C LYS A 43 -16.31 -16.92 14.13
N LEU A 44 -15.14 -16.34 13.90
CA LEU A 44 -13.91 -17.10 13.69
C LEU A 44 -13.56 -17.96 14.90
N ALA A 45 -13.54 -17.37 16.10
CA ALA A 45 -13.22 -18.06 17.33
C ALA A 45 -14.17 -19.24 17.60
N ASN A 46 -15.48 -19.04 17.40
CA ASN A 46 -16.48 -20.09 17.59
C ASN A 46 -16.34 -21.24 16.57
N THR A 47 -15.99 -20.93 15.32
CA THR A 47 -15.78 -21.93 14.26
C THR A 47 -14.55 -22.79 14.54
N ILE A 48 -13.50 -22.19 15.09
CA ILE A 48 -12.28 -22.89 15.52
C ILE A 48 -12.59 -23.75 16.74
N TRP A 49 -13.31 -23.21 17.74
CA TRP A 49 -13.64 -23.93 18.97
C TRP A 49 -14.54 -25.14 18.74
N SER A 50 -15.44 -25.07 17.76
CA SER A 50 -16.39 -26.15 17.45
C SER A 50 -15.78 -27.36 16.74
N ASN A 51 -14.45 -27.42 16.51
CA ASN A 51 -13.76 -28.49 15.78
C ASN A 51 -14.41 -28.79 14.42
N SER A 52 -14.99 -27.78 13.77
CA SER A 52 -15.53 -27.93 12.44
C SER A 52 -14.39 -28.31 11.47
N GLU A 53 -14.59 -29.33 10.62
CA GLU A 53 -13.67 -29.68 9.51
C GLU A 53 -13.69 -28.61 8.40
N VAL A 54 -13.65 -27.34 8.78
CA VAL A 54 -13.56 -26.23 7.85
C VAL A 54 -12.09 -26.06 7.49
N ASP A 55 -11.80 -26.12 6.19
CA ASP A 55 -10.49 -25.76 5.67
C ASP A 55 -10.11 -24.35 6.14
N ARG A 56 -8.96 -24.25 6.82
CA ARG A 56 -8.41 -22.99 7.34
C ARG A 56 -8.26 -21.96 6.24
N ALA A 57 -7.89 -22.37 5.03
CA ALA A 57 -7.75 -21.46 3.90
C ALA A 57 -9.10 -20.83 3.51
N GLU A 58 -10.16 -21.64 3.45
CA GLU A 58 -11.51 -21.14 3.15
C GLU A 58 -12.06 -20.23 4.26
N LEU A 59 -11.79 -20.57 5.54
CA LEU A 59 -12.19 -19.73 6.67
C LEU A 59 -11.53 -18.34 6.62
N LEU A 60 -10.21 -18.31 6.40
CA LEU A 60 -9.45 -17.06 6.27
C LEU A 60 -9.91 -16.24 5.07
N ARG A 61 -10.18 -16.89 3.92
CA ARG A 61 -10.68 -16.22 2.72
C ARG A 61 -12.03 -15.55 2.97
N ARG A 62 -12.95 -16.23 3.65
CA ARG A 62 -14.26 -15.65 4.02
C ARG A 62 -14.13 -14.47 4.96
N ALA A 63 -13.31 -14.62 6.01
CA ALA A 63 -13.07 -13.53 6.95
C ALA A 63 -12.44 -12.32 6.27
N HIS A 64 -11.40 -12.54 5.47
CA HIS A 64 -10.73 -11.48 4.70
C HIS A 64 -11.71 -10.76 3.76
N THR A 65 -12.49 -11.53 2.98
CA THR A 65 -13.47 -10.96 2.03
C THR A 65 -14.55 -10.16 2.74
N GLY A 66 -15.10 -10.71 3.84
CA GLY A 66 -16.11 -10.03 4.64
C GLY A 66 -15.56 -8.73 5.23
N LEU A 67 -14.39 -8.83 5.86
CA LEU A 67 -13.68 -7.71 6.47
C LEU A 67 -13.42 -6.58 5.46
N TRP A 68 -12.84 -6.90 4.31
CA TRP A 68 -12.54 -5.90 3.28
C TRP A 68 -13.78 -5.21 2.74
N ARG A 69 -14.84 -5.98 2.47
CA ARG A 69 -16.12 -5.45 2.01
C ARG A 69 -16.66 -4.43 3.01
N HIS A 70 -16.66 -4.77 4.30
CA HIS A 70 -17.16 -3.87 5.35
C HIS A 70 -16.23 -2.67 5.57
N LEU A 71 -14.92 -2.87 5.70
CA LEU A 71 -13.96 -1.77 5.85
C LEU A 71 -14.13 -0.73 4.74
N SER A 72 -14.25 -1.18 3.48
CA SER A 72 -14.37 -0.29 2.33
C SER A 72 -15.61 0.59 2.34
N SER A 73 -16.69 0.22 3.04
CA SER A 73 -17.91 1.03 3.12
C SER A 73 -17.85 2.11 4.20
N PHE A 74 -17.00 1.96 5.23
CA PHE A 74 -16.92 2.90 6.36
C PHE A 74 -15.96 4.07 6.15
N TYR A 75 -15.08 4.00 5.15
CA TYR A 75 -14.13 5.08 4.90
C TYR A 75 -14.33 5.82 3.59
N ARG A 76 -13.87 7.06 3.59
CA ARG A 76 -13.67 7.93 2.43
C ARG A 76 -12.19 8.20 2.26
N LEU A 77 -11.71 8.49 1.04
CA LEU A 77 -10.30 8.86 0.88
C LEU A 77 -10.12 10.32 1.24
N MET A 78 -8.98 10.61 1.85
CA MET A 78 -8.55 11.95 2.16
C MET A 78 -7.12 12.14 1.64
N TYR A 79 -6.83 13.33 1.13
CA TYR A 79 -5.54 13.71 0.61
C TYR A 79 -5.09 15.05 1.18
N GLN A 80 -3.80 15.19 1.44
CA GLN A 80 -3.18 16.47 1.78
C GLN A 80 -2.28 16.91 0.64
N CYS A 81 -2.40 18.15 0.18
CA CYS A 81 -1.49 18.69 -0.81
C CYS A 81 -0.08 18.86 -0.20
N PRO A 82 0.96 18.16 -0.69
CA PRO A 82 2.31 18.29 -0.14
C PRO A 82 2.93 19.68 -0.34
N ALA A 83 2.42 20.46 -1.29
CA ALA A 83 2.93 21.80 -1.55
C ALA A 83 2.34 22.86 -0.60
N CYS A 84 1.01 22.89 -0.47
CA CYS A 84 0.29 23.98 0.22
C CYS A 84 -0.53 23.54 1.44
N GLY A 85 -0.55 22.25 1.80
CA GLY A 85 -1.25 21.75 2.98
C GLY A 85 -2.78 21.62 2.87
N ARG A 86 -3.41 22.06 1.76
CA ARG A 86 -4.85 21.87 1.52
C ARG A 86 -5.27 20.41 1.65
N LEU A 87 -6.37 20.19 2.37
CA LEU A 87 -6.97 18.86 2.46
C LEU A 87 -8.04 18.70 1.38
N TYR A 88 -8.19 17.47 0.92
CA TYR A 88 -9.21 17.05 -0.04
C TYR A 88 -9.86 15.81 0.54
N VAL A 89 -11.18 15.84 0.75
CA VAL A 89 -11.92 14.70 1.30
C VAL A 89 -12.95 14.25 0.27
N ASP A 90 -12.98 12.95 -0.02
CA ASP A 90 -14.02 12.40 -0.88
C ASP A 90 -15.41 12.71 -0.33
N LYS A 91 -16.35 12.93 -1.24
CA LYS A 91 -17.77 13.05 -0.91
C LYS A 91 -18.37 11.66 -0.69
N LEU A 92 -19.58 11.60 -0.15
CA LEU A 92 -20.33 10.34 -0.05
C LEU A 92 -20.54 9.73 -1.43
N ASP A 93 -20.85 10.56 -2.42
CA ASP A 93 -20.76 10.19 -3.83
C ASP A 93 -19.29 10.20 -4.28
N ARG A 94 -18.70 9.01 -4.36
CA ARG A 94 -17.29 8.81 -4.77
C ARG A 94 -17.02 9.13 -6.24
N ALA A 95 -18.06 9.33 -7.06
CA ALA A 95 -17.89 9.79 -8.44
C ALA A 95 -17.64 11.31 -8.50
N ALA A 96 -17.97 12.05 -7.46
CA ALA A 96 -17.74 13.48 -7.38
C ALA A 96 -16.28 13.80 -7.03
N ASN A 97 -15.81 14.96 -7.49
CA ASN A 97 -14.49 15.46 -7.10
C ASN A 97 -14.41 15.65 -5.57
N PRO A 98 -13.24 15.38 -4.96
CA PRO A 98 -13.02 15.61 -3.53
C PRO A 98 -13.26 17.08 -3.14
N GLU A 99 -13.87 17.29 -1.98
CA GLU A 99 -14.12 18.62 -1.44
C GLU A 99 -12.84 19.21 -0.83
N PRO A 100 -12.40 20.42 -1.23
CA PRO A 100 -11.20 21.06 -0.70
C PRO A 100 -11.46 21.79 0.64
N PHE A 101 -10.56 21.63 1.59
CA PHE A 101 -10.48 22.40 2.83
C PHE A 101 -9.17 23.21 2.85
N VAL A 102 -9.30 24.52 3.10
CA VAL A 102 -8.19 25.46 3.06
C VAL A 102 -7.65 25.66 4.48
N PRO A 103 -6.34 25.47 4.72
CA PRO A 103 -5.74 25.79 6.01
C PRO A 103 -5.84 27.29 6.30
N THR A 104 -6.05 27.64 7.56
CA THR A 104 -6.11 29.05 8.00
C THR A 104 -4.72 29.68 8.15
N GLU A 105 -3.73 28.87 8.50
CA GLU A 105 -2.35 29.30 8.67
C GLU A 105 -1.68 29.60 7.32
N GLU A 106 -0.83 30.63 7.27
CA GLU A 106 -0.04 30.97 6.08
C GLU A 106 0.96 29.86 5.71
N ASN A 107 1.51 29.19 6.73
CA ASN A 107 2.45 28.08 6.59
C ASN A 107 1.91 26.83 7.30
N PRO A 108 0.92 26.14 6.72
CA PRO A 108 0.29 25.02 7.37
C PRO A 108 1.21 23.80 7.36
N THR A 109 1.02 22.96 8.38
CA THR A 109 1.62 21.63 8.48
C THR A 109 1.25 20.76 7.27
N LYS A 110 2.21 19.98 6.76
CA LYS A 110 2.09 19.16 5.53
C LYS A 110 2.21 17.66 5.78
N ASP A 111 2.09 17.26 7.04
CA ASP A 111 2.19 15.88 7.49
C ASP A 111 1.04 15.43 8.38
N LEU A 112 -0.11 16.12 8.31
CA LEU A 112 -1.32 15.76 9.07
C LEU A 112 -1.77 14.32 8.79
N LEU A 113 -1.52 13.84 7.58
CA LEU A 113 -1.89 12.49 7.14
C LEU A 113 -0.73 11.48 7.19
N LYS A 114 0.45 11.90 7.66
CA LYS A 114 1.56 10.94 7.82
C LYS A 114 1.23 9.95 8.93
N SER A 115 1.68 8.72 8.75
CA SER A 115 1.50 7.68 9.74
C SER A 115 2.23 8.03 11.04
N ILE A 116 1.56 7.79 12.17
CA ILE A 116 2.17 7.85 13.52
C ILE A 116 3.35 6.88 13.68
N LEU A 117 3.39 5.83 12.86
CA LEU A 117 4.49 4.86 12.81
C LEU A 117 5.64 5.29 11.88
N GLY A 118 5.60 6.52 11.36
CA GLY A 118 6.58 7.06 10.41
C GLY A 118 6.27 6.74 8.94
N ASP A 119 7.12 7.27 8.03
CA ASP A 119 6.89 7.21 6.58
C ASP A 119 6.79 5.76 6.07
N PRO A 120 5.65 5.37 5.48
CA PRO A 120 5.49 4.03 4.93
C PRO A 120 6.13 3.85 3.54
N ARG A 121 6.78 4.89 2.95
CA ARG A 121 7.66 4.80 1.76
C ARG A 121 8.92 3.95 1.93
N ASN A 122 8.90 3.08 2.92
CA ASN A 122 9.78 1.96 3.15
C ASN A 122 9.52 0.86 2.08
N HIS A 123 9.34 1.23 0.81
CA HIS A 123 9.23 0.30 -0.30
C HIS A 123 10.58 0.22 -1.01
N LEU A 124 11.04 -1.00 -1.21
CA LEU A 124 12.15 -1.31 -2.10
C LEU A 124 11.57 -1.99 -3.33
N HIS A 125 11.64 -1.32 -4.48
CA HIS A 125 11.14 -1.86 -5.73
C HIS A 125 12.25 -1.95 -6.76
N GLY A 126 12.60 -3.18 -7.15
CA GLY A 126 13.43 -3.45 -8.31
C GLY A 126 12.56 -3.92 -9.48
N TYR A 127 12.75 -3.34 -10.65
CA TYR A 127 12.07 -3.76 -11.87
C TYR A 127 13.07 -3.83 -13.02
N TRP A 128 13.09 -4.98 -13.70
CA TRP A 128 13.89 -5.20 -14.89
C TRP A 128 12.99 -5.37 -16.10
N LYS A 129 13.31 -4.68 -17.18
CA LYS A 129 12.66 -4.84 -18.47
C LYS A 129 13.66 -5.35 -19.49
N GLU A 130 13.39 -6.54 -20.02
CA GLU A 130 14.14 -7.14 -21.11
C GLU A 130 13.60 -6.63 -22.44
N HIS A 131 14.51 -6.19 -23.30
CA HIS A 131 14.25 -5.84 -24.70
C HIS A 131 14.96 -6.86 -25.58
N LYS A 132 14.68 -6.85 -26.89
CA LYS A 132 15.22 -7.87 -27.83
C LYS A 132 16.74 -8.08 -27.73
N ASN A 133 17.51 -7.04 -27.44
CA ASN A 133 18.98 -7.07 -27.48
C ASN A 133 19.66 -6.45 -26.25
N PHE A 134 18.90 -5.94 -25.28
CA PHE A 134 19.43 -5.28 -24.08
C PHE A 134 18.35 -5.29 -23.00
N GLY A 135 18.71 -4.97 -21.76
CA GLY A 135 17.74 -4.78 -20.69
C GLY A 135 17.99 -3.49 -19.94
N THR A 136 16.94 -3.00 -19.29
CA THR A 136 17.00 -1.80 -18.46
C THR A 136 16.38 -2.10 -17.11
N GLY A 137 17.14 -1.86 -16.06
CA GLY A 137 16.73 -2.03 -14.68
C GLY A 137 16.53 -0.72 -13.96
N ILE A 138 15.56 -0.68 -13.04
CA ILE A 138 15.38 0.41 -12.10
C ILE A 138 15.28 -0.13 -10.68
N LEU A 139 15.88 0.56 -9.72
CA LEU A 139 15.72 0.32 -8.30
C LEU A 139 15.24 1.60 -7.62
N ILE A 140 14.10 1.54 -6.92
CA ILE A 140 13.48 2.68 -6.25
C ILE A 140 13.35 2.37 -4.76
N TYR A 141 13.87 3.26 -3.91
CA TYR A 141 13.78 3.15 -2.45
C TYR A 141 14.11 4.48 -1.77
N GLN A 142 13.44 4.84 -0.66
CA GLN A 142 13.73 6.04 0.14
C GLN A 142 14.00 7.31 -0.70
N ASP A 143 13.14 7.58 -1.69
CA ASP A 143 13.26 8.70 -2.65
C ASP A 143 14.48 8.65 -3.61
N LYS A 144 15.26 7.57 -3.60
CA LYS A 144 16.32 7.28 -4.57
C LYS A 144 15.79 6.47 -5.73
N ARG A 145 16.35 6.73 -6.91
CA ARG A 145 16.15 5.96 -8.15
C ARG A 145 17.52 5.68 -8.75
N GLU A 146 17.87 4.39 -8.85
CA GLU A 146 19.09 3.91 -9.50
C GLU A 146 18.71 3.19 -10.79
N GLU A 147 19.49 3.37 -11.87
CA GLU A 147 19.30 2.70 -13.16
C GLU A 147 20.41 1.67 -13.39
N PHE A 148 20.08 0.57 -14.07
CA PHE A 148 20.99 -0.55 -14.32
C PHE A 148 20.89 -1.02 -15.76
N ASP A 149 22.02 -1.46 -16.30
CA ASP A 149 22.19 -2.07 -17.62
C ASP A 149 22.44 -3.59 -17.57
N SER A 150 22.53 -4.15 -16.35
CA SER A 150 22.66 -5.59 -16.09
C SER A 150 21.66 -6.06 -15.02
N TRP A 151 21.03 -7.20 -15.28
CA TRP A 151 20.11 -7.87 -14.36
C TRP A 151 20.82 -8.28 -13.07
N GLU A 152 22.03 -8.82 -13.19
CA GLU A 152 22.85 -9.28 -12.08
C GLU A 152 23.21 -8.12 -11.15
N ASN A 153 23.54 -6.95 -11.73
CA ASN A 153 23.84 -5.74 -10.96
C ASN A 153 22.60 -5.22 -10.22
N LEU A 154 21.45 -5.13 -10.90
CA LEU A 154 20.17 -4.75 -10.27
C LEU A 154 19.82 -5.72 -9.13
N ARG A 155 19.87 -7.02 -9.39
CA ARG A 155 19.51 -8.07 -8.43
C ARG A 155 20.43 -8.06 -7.20
N SER A 156 21.75 -7.96 -7.41
CA SER A 156 22.71 -7.88 -6.32
C SER A 156 22.51 -6.61 -5.48
N ARG A 157 22.31 -5.47 -6.13
CA ARG A 157 22.05 -4.19 -5.45
C ARG A 157 20.73 -4.21 -4.68
N PHE A 158 19.68 -4.81 -5.25
CA PHE A 158 18.38 -5.00 -4.59
C PHE A 158 18.55 -5.73 -3.25
N TYR A 159 19.18 -6.91 -3.23
CA TYR A 159 19.34 -7.66 -1.97
C TYR A 159 20.21 -6.94 -0.95
N ARG A 160 21.25 -6.21 -1.39
CA ARG A 160 22.08 -5.41 -0.49
C ARG A 160 21.28 -4.30 0.19
N VAL A 161 20.52 -3.54 -0.59
CA VAL A 161 19.64 -2.48 -0.07
C VAL A 161 18.53 -3.06 0.80
N TYR A 162 17.97 -4.22 0.42
CA TYR A 162 16.97 -4.91 1.22
C TYR A 162 17.49 -5.21 2.63
N GLU A 163 18.66 -5.84 2.76
CA GLU A 163 19.23 -6.18 4.06
C GLU A 163 19.59 -4.93 4.89
N GLU A 164 20.13 -3.89 4.24
CA GLU A 164 20.40 -2.60 4.87
C GLU A 164 19.12 -2.00 5.49
N LEU A 165 18.05 -1.89 4.70
CA LEU A 165 16.78 -1.32 5.13
C LEU A 165 16.04 -2.21 6.13
N ARG A 166 16.14 -3.54 5.98
CA ARG A 166 15.53 -4.51 6.90
C ARG A 166 16.12 -4.38 8.28
N ARG A 167 17.45 -4.28 8.38
CA ARG A 167 18.16 -4.14 9.66
C ARG A 167 17.77 -2.86 10.40
N THR A 168 17.52 -1.77 9.67
CA THR A 168 17.08 -0.49 10.26
C THR A 168 15.57 -0.37 10.41
N LYS A 169 14.80 -1.44 10.09
CA LYS A 169 13.33 -1.43 10.07
C LYS A 169 12.75 -0.32 9.18
N SER A 170 13.48 0.03 8.12
CA SER A 170 13.15 1.08 7.15
C SER A 170 12.65 0.52 5.81
N VAL A 171 12.30 -0.78 5.77
CA VAL A 171 11.56 -1.40 4.65
C VAL A 171 10.32 -2.11 5.21
N LYS A 172 9.16 -1.86 4.60
CA LYS A 172 7.86 -2.49 4.87
C LYS A 172 7.48 -3.45 3.75
N ILE A 173 7.87 -3.15 2.51
CA ILE A 173 7.64 -4.00 1.34
C ILE A 173 8.90 -4.02 0.49
N ALA A 174 9.31 -5.21 0.05
CA ALA A 174 10.37 -5.38 -0.93
C ALA A 174 9.88 -6.24 -2.09
N ARG A 175 9.99 -5.74 -3.32
CA ARG A 175 9.52 -6.40 -4.53
C ARG A 175 10.59 -6.35 -5.62
N LEU A 176 10.90 -7.48 -6.23
CA LEU A 176 11.75 -7.55 -7.41
C LEU A 176 10.99 -8.23 -8.55
N GLU A 177 10.95 -7.58 -9.70
CA GLU A 177 10.25 -8.06 -10.89
C GLU A 177 11.15 -8.12 -12.11
N LYS A 178 10.85 -9.07 -12.99
CA LYS A 178 11.50 -9.22 -14.28
C LYS A 178 10.45 -9.36 -15.37
N ASP A 179 10.45 -8.43 -16.31
CA ASP A 179 9.56 -8.40 -17.48
C ASP A 179 10.35 -8.80 -18.73
N ASP A 180 9.99 -9.92 -19.36
CA ASP A 180 10.63 -10.43 -20.58
C ASP A 180 10.02 -9.86 -21.88
N GLY A 181 9.10 -8.90 -21.75
CA GLY A 181 8.33 -8.31 -22.85
C GLY A 181 7.06 -9.07 -23.21
N LYS A 182 6.78 -10.21 -22.56
CA LYS A 182 5.53 -10.97 -22.66
C LYS A 182 4.83 -11.10 -21.31
N VAL A 183 5.60 -11.37 -20.27
CA VAL A 183 5.11 -11.61 -18.90
C VAL A 183 6.03 -10.90 -17.91
N THR A 184 5.43 -10.27 -16.90
CA THR A 184 6.15 -9.81 -15.72
C THR A 184 6.16 -10.91 -14.66
N GLU A 185 7.33 -11.45 -14.38
CA GLU A 185 7.58 -12.43 -13.34
C GLU A 185 7.95 -11.74 -12.01
N LEU A 186 7.29 -12.16 -10.93
CA LEU A 186 7.62 -11.72 -9.58
C LEU A 186 8.75 -12.59 -9.01
N ILE A 187 9.97 -12.05 -9.01
CA ILE A 187 11.18 -12.76 -8.57
C ILE A 187 11.31 -12.78 -7.05
N TYR A 188 10.88 -11.71 -6.37
CA TYR A 188 10.94 -11.62 -4.92
C TYR A 188 9.80 -10.76 -4.38
N TYR A 189 9.21 -11.19 -3.28
CA TYR A 189 8.25 -10.42 -2.50
C TYR A 189 8.43 -10.64 -1.01
N TRP A 190 8.47 -9.56 -0.25
CA TRP A 190 8.52 -9.58 1.20
C TRP A 190 7.70 -8.43 1.78
N ARG A 191 7.02 -8.69 2.90
CA ARG A 191 6.25 -7.71 3.67
C ARG A 191 6.60 -7.83 5.16
N ALA A 192 6.68 -6.70 5.86
CA ALA A 192 7.08 -6.67 7.28
C ALA A 192 6.02 -7.27 8.23
N ASP A 193 4.77 -7.36 7.79
CA ASP A 193 3.62 -7.91 8.50
C ASP A 193 3.31 -9.37 8.13
N SER A 194 4.04 -9.96 7.16
CA SER A 194 4.00 -11.39 6.88
C SER A 194 5.17 -12.08 7.60
N ASP A 195 4.88 -13.01 8.52
CA ASP A 195 5.89 -13.75 9.30
C ASP A 195 6.83 -14.65 8.45
N ALA A 196 6.74 -14.64 7.12
CA ALA A 196 7.67 -15.32 6.22
C ALA A 196 7.81 -14.60 4.85
N PRO A 197 9.00 -14.60 4.22
CA PRO A 197 9.15 -14.20 2.82
C PRO A 197 8.35 -15.14 1.92
N HIS A 198 7.39 -14.61 1.16
CA HIS A 198 6.66 -15.35 0.14
C HIS A 198 7.53 -15.44 -1.12
N ILE A 199 8.27 -16.53 -1.26
CA ILE A 199 8.81 -16.96 -2.56
C ILE A 199 7.61 -17.51 -3.34
N ASN A 200 7.00 -16.69 -4.19
CA ASN A 200 5.67 -16.96 -4.70
C ASN A 200 5.72 -17.88 -5.95
N ASN A 201 4.90 -18.93 -5.97
CA ASN A 201 4.56 -19.66 -7.20
C ASN A 201 3.17 -19.29 -7.75
N ASP A 202 2.44 -18.30 -7.19
CA ASP A 202 1.20 -17.83 -7.81
C ASP A 202 0.94 -16.31 -7.61
N PRO A 203 1.10 -15.49 -8.67
CA PRO A 203 0.81 -14.05 -8.65
C PRO A 203 -0.66 -13.66 -8.38
N ARG A 204 -1.60 -14.61 -8.38
CA ARG A 204 -3.05 -14.32 -8.26
C ARG A 204 -3.56 -14.15 -6.83
N GLN A 205 -2.72 -14.35 -5.81
CA GLN A 205 -3.13 -14.21 -4.40
C GLN A 205 -2.98 -12.79 -3.81
N LEU A 206 -2.66 -11.79 -4.65
CA LEU A 206 -2.34 -10.43 -4.22
C LEU A 206 -3.37 -9.36 -4.63
N TYR A 207 -4.58 -9.75 -5.06
CA TYR A 207 -5.68 -8.83 -5.40
C TYR A 207 -6.96 -9.19 -4.65
#